data_AF-A0A2H0S6V8-F1
#
_entry.id   AF-A0A2H0S6V8-F1
#
_cell.length_a   1.000
_cell.length_b   1.000
_cell.length_c   1.000
_cell.angle_alpha   90.00
_cell.angle_beta   90.00
_cell.angle_gamma   90.00
#
_symmetry.space_group_name_H-M   'P 1'
#
loop_
_entity.id
_entity.type
_entity.pdbx_description
1 polymer ?
#
loop_
_entity_poly.entity_id
_entity_poly.type
_entity_poly.pdbx_seq_one_letter_code
_entity_poly.pdbx_strand_id
1 'polypeptide(L)'
;MEITTVILWIIGMLAIASIAAIASKKHGVEYLIGMFAGAVVITAVIAGKLVTFGPFTVSASIIVFSITFYLTDLISEFWGKKEAQKAVWAGFLADILLLFSVWVAIQWQPASFWTGQEAFVPHIKV
;
A
#
# COMPACT_ATOMS: atom_id res chain seq x y z
N MET A 1 -19.77 -7.72 1.25
CA MET A 1 -19.51 -6.41 1.87
C MET A 1 -20.45 -5.42 1.24
N GLU A 2 -21.11 -4.57 2.03
CA GLU A 2 -22.02 -3.58 1.47
C GLU A 2 -21.24 -2.52 0.69
N ILE A 3 -21.83 -2.03 -0.41
CA ILE A 3 -21.26 -0.96 -1.23
C ILE A 3 -20.93 0.26 -0.36
N THR A 4 -21.75 0.53 0.66
CA THR A 4 -21.54 1.58 1.66
C THR A 4 -20.17 1.48 2.33
N THR A 5 -19.72 0.29 2.72
CA THR A 5 -18.41 0.10 3.37
C THR A 5 -17.26 0.42 2.43
N VAL A 6 -17.39 0.05 1.14
CA VAL A 6 -16.38 0.38 0.12
C VAL A 6 -16.28 1.90 -0.07
N ILE A 7 -17.42 2.57 -0.18
CA ILE A 7 -17.49 4.04 -0.34
C ILE A 7 -16.87 4.74 0.88
N LEU A 8 -17.24 4.32 2.09
CA LEU A 8 -16.67 4.86 3.32
C LEU A 8 -15.15 4.66 3.38
N TRP A 9 -14.65 3.52 2.91
CA TRP A 9 -13.22 3.27 2.86
C TRP A 9 -12.50 4.20 1.86
N ILE A 10 -13.06 4.40 0.66
CA ILE A 10 -12.49 5.32 -0.34
C ILE A 10 -12.47 6.76 0.20
N ILE A 11 -13.59 7.23 0.76
CA ILE A 11 -13.70 8.58 1.34
C ILE A 11 -12.71 8.73 2.50
N GLY A 12 -12.62 7.73 3.37
CA GLY A 12 -11.68 7.73 4.49
C GLY A 12 -10.23 7.85 4.03
N MET A 13 -9.83 7.06 3.03
CA MET A 13 -8.48 7.12 2.47
C MET A 13 -8.16 8.48 1.83
N LEU A 14 -9.09 9.04 1.06
CA LEU A 14 -8.93 10.37 0.47
C LEU A 14 -8.84 11.47 1.54
N ALA A 15 -9.67 11.40 2.57
CA ALA A 15 -9.65 12.34 3.69
C ALA A 15 -8.32 12.27 4.44
N ILE A 16 -7.84 11.07 4.76
CA ILE A 16 -6.55 10.86 5.44
C ILE A 16 -5.41 11.41 4.57
N ALA A 17 -5.37 11.10 3.27
CA ALA A 17 -4.35 11.59 2.36
C ALA A 17 -4.37 13.13 2.24
N SER A 18 -5.56 13.73 2.15
CA SER A 18 -5.72 15.19 2.07
C SER A 18 -5.29 15.88 3.37
N ILE A 19 -5.67 15.34 4.53
CA ILE A 19 -5.25 15.86 5.84
C ILE A 19 -3.73 15.75 5.98
N ALA A 20 -3.14 14.62 5.60
CA ALA A 20 -1.69 14.43 5.60
C ALA A 20 -1.00 15.46 4.69
N ALA A 21 -1.56 15.74 3.50
CA ALA A 21 -1.02 16.73 2.58
C ALA A 21 -1.06 18.15 3.16
N ILE A 22 -2.17 18.52 3.82
CA ILE A 22 -2.29 19.81 4.51
C ILE A 22 -1.27 19.90 5.65
N ALA A 23 -1.13 18.85 6.47
CA ALA A 23 -0.17 18.80 7.57
C ALA A 23 1.29 18.88 7.07
N SER A 24 1.58 18.29 5.91
CA SER A 24 2.91 18.24 5.31
C SER A 24 3.39 19.61 4.83
N LYS A 25 2.48 20.55 4.55
CA LYS A 25 2.85 21.95 4.27
C LYS A 25 3.62 22.61 5.41
N LYS A 26 3.41 22.17 6.66
CA LYS A 26 4.11 22.69 7.85
C LYS A 26 5.31 21.84 8.28
N HIS A 27 5.24 20.52 8.10
CA HIS A 27 6.22 19.58 8.67
C HIS A 27 7.22 18.99 7.67
N GLY A 28 7.04 19.24 6.37
CA GLY A 28 7.89 18.72 5.31
C GLY A 28 7.21 17.67 4.44
N VAL A 29 7.73 17.47 3.23
CA VAL A 29 7.21 16.53 2.22
C VAL A 29 7.45 15.07 2.60
N GLU A 30 8.38 14.83 3.53
CA GLU A 30 8.81 13.52 4.02
C GLU A 30 7.64 12.72 4.61
N TYR A 31 6.64 13.40 5.19
CA TYR A 31 5.42 12.76 5.69
C TYR A 31 4.59 12.15 4.57
N LEU A 32 4.42 12.86 3.43
CA LEU A 32 3.74 12.31 2.26
C LEU A 32 4.54 11.21 1.59
N ILE A 33 5.88 11.34 1.55
CA ILE A 33 6.78 10.30 1.05
C ILE A 33 6.64 9.03 1.89
N GLY A 34 6.63 9.15 3.22
CA GLY A 34 6.43 8.03 4.14
C GLY A 34 5.04 7.40 4.00
N MET A 35 4.00 8.24 3.87
CA MET A 35 2.64 7.77 3.63
C MET A 35 2.51 7.03 2.29
N PHE A 36 3.16 7.53 1.23
CA PHE A 36 3.22 6.87 -0.07
C PHE A 36 3.89 5.51 0.06
N ALA A 37 5.08 5.43 0.68
CA ALA A 37 5.78 4.17 0.87
C ALA A 37 4.95 3.15 1.68
N GLY A 38 4.29 3.60 2.75
CA GLY A 38 3.37 2.77 3.51
C GLY A 38 2.18 2.27 2.70
N ALA A 39 1.56 3.12 1.86
CA ALA A 39 0.45 2.74 1.01
C ALA A 39 0.86 1.72 -0.08
N VAL A 40 2.06 1.83 -0.62
CA VAL A 40 2.64 0.83 -1.55
C VAL A 40 2.82 -0.51 -0.85
N VAL A 41 3.42 -0.52 0.35
CA VAL A 41 3.59 -1.75 1.15
C VAL A 41 2.24 -2.39 1.51
N ILE A 42 1.25 -1.58 1.93
CA ILE A 42 -0.11 -2.07 2.23
C ILE A 42 -0.73 -2.70 0.98
N THR A 43 -0.57 -2.06 -0.19
CA THR A 43 -1.03 -2.60 -1.48
C THR A 43 -0.46 -3.98 -1.73
N ALA A 44 0.85 -4.18 -1.52
CA ALA A 44 1.51 -5.46 -1.70
C ALA A 44 0.97 -6.53 -0.73
N VAL A 45 0.77 -6.19 0.54
CA VAL A 45 0.27 -7.12 1.57
C VAL A 45 -1.15 -7.60 1.27
N ILE A 46 -2.05 -6.70 0.84
CA ILE A 46 -3.46 -7.04 0.59
C ILE A 46 -3.73 -7.43 -0.86
N ALA A 47 -2.72 -7.49 -1.73
CA ALA A 47 -2.85 -7.79 -3.16
C ALA A 47 -3.48 -9.17 -3.44
N GLY A 48 -3.23 -10.15 -2.58
CA GLY A 48 -3.81 -11.50 -2.71
C GLY A 48 -5.31 -11.56 -2.43
N LYS A 49 -5.92 -10.50 -1.88
CA LYS A 49 -7.34 -10.49 -1.53
C LYS A 49 -8.20 -10.11 -2.74
N LEU A 50 -8.66 -11.12 -3.47
CA LEU A 50 -9.62 -10.92 -4.56
C LEU A 50 -11.03 -10.66 -4.04
N VAL A 51 -11.73 -9.72 -4.67
CA VAL A 51 -13.12 -9.34 -4.40
C VAL A 51 -13.91 -9.31 -5.70
N THR A 52 -15.19 -9.66 -5.63
CA THR A 52 -16.10 -9.64 -6.78
C THR A 52 -17.00 -8.42 -6.70
N PHE A 53 -17.06 -7.66 -7.81
CA PHE A 53 -17.94 -6.51 -7.97
C PHE A 53 -18.69 -6.64 -9.31
N GLY A 54 -19.95 -7.05 -9.24
CA GLY A 54 -20.74 -7.41 -10.43
C GLY A 54 -20.05 -8.54 -11.22
N PRO A 55 -19.77 -8.35 -12.53
CA PRO A 55 -19.10 -9.36 -13.35
C PRO A 55 -17.56 -9.36 -13.20
N PHE A 56 -16.99 -8.41 -12.45
CA PHE A 56 -15.55 -8.23 -12.35
C PHE A 56 -15.00 -8.86 -11.07
N THR A 57 -13.84 -9.49 -11.18
CA THR A 57 -13.03 -9.92 -10.03
C THR A 57 -11.75 -9.11 -10.03
N VAL A 58 -11.52 -8.37 -8.95
CA VAL A 58 -10.39 -7.43 -8.81
C VAL A 58 -9.71 -7.64 -7.46
N SER A 59 -8.47 -7.20 -7.31
CA SER A 59 -7.83 -7.13 -5.99
C SER A 59 -8.45 -6.02 -5.15
N ALA A 60 -8.69 -6.30 -3.87
CA ALA A 60 -9.07 -5.28 -2.89
C ALA A 60 -8.00 -4.18 -2.74
N SER A 61 -6.75 -4.48 -3.07
CA SER A 61 -5.64 -3.52 -3.01
C SER A 61 -5.79 -2.34 -3.96
N ILE A 62 -6.65 -2.44 -4.99
CA ILE A 62 -6.82 -1.37 -5.99
C ILE A 62 -7.19 -0.02 -5.36
N ILE A 63 -7.97 -0.02 -4.27
CA ILE A 63 -8.39 1.20 -3.57
C ILE A 63 -7.18 1.88 -2.95
N VAL A 64 -6.30 1.13 -2.27
CA VAL A 64 -5.10 1.69 -1.64
C VAL A 64 -4.07 2.09 -2.70
N PHE A 65 -3.96 1.32 -3.78
CA PHE A 65 -3.08 1.64 -4.90
C PHE A 65 -3.50 2.93 -5.61
N SER A 66 -4.80 3.20 -5.79
CA SER A 66 -5.25 4.48 -6.35
C SER A 66 -4.81 5.69 -5.50
N ILE A 67 -4.69 5.52 -4.19
CA ILE A 67 -4.22 6.58 -3.29
C ILE A 67 -2.73 6.89 -3.52
N THR A 68 -1.93 5.93 -3.97
CA THR A 68 -0.51 6.18 -4.26
C THR A 68 -0.35 7.18 -5.41
N PHE A 69 -1.20 7.09 -6.45
CA PHE A 69 -1.22 8.07 -7.54
C PHE A 69 -1.63 9.45 -7.06
N TYR A 70 -2.70 9.52 -6.27
CA TYR A 70 -3.15 10.78 -5.66
C TYR A 70 -2.04 11.44 -4.83
N LEU A 71 -1.33 10.67 -4.01
CA LEU A 71 -0.20 11.16 -3.22
C LEU A 71 0.96 11.64 -4.11
N THR A 72 1.34 10.90 -5.16
CA THR A 72 2.41 11.34 -6.07
C THR A 72 2.04 12.60 -6.84
N ASP A 73 0.78 12.74 -7.25
CA ASP A 73 0.29 13.93 -7.94
C ASP A 73 0.38 15.14 -7.01
N LEU A 74 -0.12 15.02 -5.77
CA LEU A 74 0.01 16.07 -4.74
C LEU A 74 1.47 16.45 -4.47
N ILE A 75 2.35 15.46 -4.31
CA ILE A 75 3.78 15.72 -4.08
C ILE A 75 4.37 16.46 -5.28
N SER A 76 4.06 16.03 -6.50
CA SER A 76 4.59 16.62 -7.72
C SER A 76 4.10 18.05 -7.96
N GLU A 77 2.85 18.34 -7.60
CA GLU A 77 2.20 19.64 -7.79
C GLU A 77 2.70 20.67 -6.77
N PHE A 78 2.78 20.30 -5.49
CA PHE A 78 3.12 21.24 -4.42
C PHE A 78 4.61 21.28 -4.07
N TRP A 79 5.36 20.19 -4.27
CA TRP A 79 6.79 20.10 -3.94
C TRP A 79 7.69 19.77 -5.13
N GLY A 80 7.10 19.54 -6.31
CA GLY A 80 7.82 19.35 -7.55
C GLY A 80 8.19 17.89 -7.84
N LYS A 81 8.55 17.64 -9.11
CA LYS A 81 8.85 16.30 -9.64
C LYS A 81 9.99 15.57 -8.90
N LYS A 82 10.99 16.30 -8.40
CA LYS A 82 12.14 15.70 -7.69
C LYS A 82 11.68 15.00 -6.40
N GLU A 83 10.79 15.61 -5.64
CA GLU A 83 10.26 15.02 -4.41
C GLU A 83 9.31 13.85 -4.73
N ALA A 84 8.52 13.95 -5.80
CA ALA A 84 7.69 12.83 -6.26
C ALA A 84 8.54 11.61 -6.67
N GLN A 85 9.69 11.84 -7.31
CA GLN A 85 10.65 10.77 -7.60
C GLN A 85 11.24 10.14 -6.33
N LYS A 86 11.53 10.94 -5.29
CA LYS A 86 11.95 10.39 -3.99
C LYS A 86 10.85 9.52 -3.38
N ALA A 87 9.58 9.91 -3.50
CA ALA A 87 8.45 9.09 -3.05
C ALA A 87 8.45 7.71 -3.72
N VAL A 88 8.57 7.67 -5.05
CA VAL A 88 8.63 6.42 -5.82
C VAL A 88 9.82 5.56 -5.39
N TRP A 89 11.02 6.15 -5.25
CA TRP A 89 12.20 5.43 -4.76
C TRP A 89 12.02 4.90 -3.33
N ALA A 90 11.41 5.68 -2.44
CA ALA A 90 11.13 5.26 -1.07
C ALA A 90 10.16 4.07 -1.04
N GLY A 91 9.08 4.11 -1.83
CA GLY A 91 8.15 2.99 -1.96
C GLY A 91 8.82 1.74 -2.53
N PHE A 92 9.61 1.90 -3.60
CA PHE A 92 10.35 0.79 -4.20
C PHE A 92 11.34 0.13 -3.21
N LEU A 93 12.10 0.92 -2.45
CA LEU A 93 13.00 0.39 -1.43
C LEU A 93 12.24 -0.27 -0.28
N ALA A 94 11.09 0.27 0.11
CA ALA A 94 10.23 -0.35 1.12
C ALA A 94 9.70 -1.72 0.66
N ASP A 95 9.32 -1.86 -0.61
CA ASP A 95 8.90 -3.14 -1.19
C ASP A 95 10.04 -4.15 -1.29
N ILE A 96 11.27 -3.72 -1.61
CA ILE A 96 12.44 -4.61 -1.54
C ILE A 96 12.64 -5.13 -0.12
N LEU A 97 12.54 -4.24 0.88
CA LEU A 97 12.66 -4.62 2.28
C LEU A 97 11.55 -5.60 2.69
N LEU A 98 10.30 -5.35 2.27
CA LEU A 98 9.17 -6.26 2.48
C LEU A 98 9.46 -7.62 1.86
N LEU A 99 9.84 -7.65 0.58
CA LEU A 99 10.11 -8.87 -0.18
C LEU A 99 11.20 -9.70 0.50
N PHE A 100 12.33 -9.07 0.86
CA PHE A 100 13.43 -9.74 1.54
C PHE A 100 12.99 -10.31 2.89
N SER A 101 12.26 -9.52 3.69
CA SER A 101 11.78 -9.94 5.01
C SER A 101 10.81 -11.10 4.93
N VAL A 102 9.86 -11.05 3.98
CA VAL A 102 8.90 -12.13 3.74
C VAL A 102 9.60 -13.38 3.23
N TRP A 103 10.57 -13.25 2.32
CA TRP A 103 11.35 -14.37 1.83
C TRP A 103 12.09 -15.10 2.96
N VAL A 104 12.78 -14.36 3.84
CA VAL A 104 13.45 -14.95 5.02
C VAL A 104 12.43 -15.62 5.95
N ALA A 105 11.30 -14.96 6.22
CA ALA A 105 10.27 -15.47 7.12
C ALA A 105 9.66 -16.80 6.62
N ILE A 106 9.45 -16.96 5.31
CA ILE A 106 8.91 -18.21 4.72
C ILE A 106 9.87 -19.39 4.90
N GLN A 107 11.19 -19.15 4.84
CA GLN A 107 12.20 -20.20 5.02
C GLN A 107 12.38 -20.63 6.49
N TRP A 108 11.96 -19.79 7.43
CA TRP A 108 12.05 -20.10 8.85
C TRP A 108 11.02 -21.17 9.22
N GLN A 109 11.46 -22.25 9.88
CA GLN A 109 10.59 -23.33 10.33
C GLN A 109 9.40 -22.78 11.16
N PRO A 110 8.16 -23.10 10.79
CA PRO A 110 7.00 -22.67 11.55
C PRO A 110 6.98 -23.31 12.93
N ALA A 111 6.45 -22.60 13.91
CA ALA A 111 6.17 -23.18 15.22
C ALA A 111 5.14 -24.31 15.09
N SER A 112 5.29 -25.38 15.87
CA SER A 112 4.43 -26.58 15.78
C SER A 112 2.94 -26.33 16.00
N PHE A 113 2.60 -25.25 16.71
CA PHE A 113 1.22 -24.85 16.98
C PHE A 113 0.67 -23.82 15.98
N TRP A 114 1.51 -23.28 15.08
CA TRP A 114 1.09 -22.23 14.16
C TRP A 114 0.50 -22.83 12.88
N THR A 115 -0.77 -22.50 12.61
CA THR A 115 -1.55 -23.04 11.48
C THR A 115 -1.63 -22.10 10.29
N GLY A 116 -1.05 -20.90 10.36
CA GLY A 116 -1.15 -19.86 9.34
C GLY A 116 -0.14 -19.95 8.19
N GLN A 117 0.68 -21.02 8.13
CA GLN A 117 1.77 -21.16 7.15
C GLN A 117 1.27 -21.06 5.70
N GLU A 118 0.11 -21.63 5.39
CA GLU A 118 -0.43 -21.64 4.03
C GLU A 118 -0.66 -20.22 3.47
N ALA A 119 -0.98 -19.24 4.33
CA ALA A 119 -1.16 -17.85 3.93
C ALA A 119 0.16 -17.13 3.60
N PHE A 120 1.30 -17.66 4.05
CA PHE A 120 2.64 -17.12 3.79
C PHE A 120 3.29 -17.73 2.55
N VAL A 121 2.87 -18.92 2.11
CA VAL A 121 3.49 -19.61 0.97
C VAL A 121 2.93 -19.04 -0.34
N PRO A 122 3.75 -18.48 -1.23
CA PRO A 122 3.29 -18.02 -2.53
C PRO A 122 2.75 -19.20 -3.35
N HIS A 123 1.52 -19.11 -3.84
CA HIS A 123 0.96 -20.10 -4.78
C HIS A 123 1.63 -20.03 -6.16
N ILE A 124 2.42 -18.97 -6.42
CA ILE A 124 3.26 -18.82 -7.60
C ILE A 124 4.61 -19.47 -7.29
N LYS A 125 4.89 -20.60 -7.92
CA LYS A 125 6.23 -21.19 -7.92
C LYS A 125 7.12 -20.32 -8.80
N VAL A 126 8.04 -19.57 -8.19
CA VAL A 126 9.14 -18.88 -8.88
C VAL A 126 10.26 -19.89 -9.12
#